data_AF-A0A533YTG0-F1
#
_entry.id   AF-A0A533YTG0-F1
#
_cell.length_a   1.000
_cell.length_b   1.000
_cell.length_c   1.000
_cell.angle_alpha   90.00
_cell.angle_beta   90.00
_cell.angle_gamma   90.00
#
_symmetry.space_group_name_H-M   'P 1'
#
loop_
_entity.id
_entity.type
_entity.pdbx_description
1 polymer ?
#
loop_
_entity_poly.entity_id
_entity_poly.type
_entity_poly.pdbx_seq_one_letter_code
_entity_poly.pdbx_strand_id
1 'polypeptide(L)'
;MSRSVIVLVSLLLLAGCASNPYLEQSLKPAAQRHESKDWFEKEWGKPSGASKRFWGGETWTYYRIAGGTQRILGGMNPHECEITLYFDKEGKLDDYSYSSGC
;
A
#
# COMPACT_ATOMS: atom_id res chain seq x y z
N MET A 1 -29.87 22.74 -14.13
CA MET A 1 -28.41 22.56 -14.29
C MET A 1 -27.65 22.47 -12.96
N SER A 2 -28.07 23.17 -11.90
CA SER A 2 -27.32 23.26 -10.63
C SER A 2 -27.30 22.00 -9.76
N ARG A 3 -28.30 21.11 -9.85
CA ARG A 3 -28.37 19.88 -9.02
C ARG A 3 -27.35 18.82 -9.45
N SER A 4 -27.07 18.71 -10.74
CA SER A 4 -26.10 17.74 -11.29
C SER A 4 -24.66 18.10 -10.93
N VAL A 5 -24.35 19.40 -10.85
CA VAL A 5 -23.01 19.88 -10.44
C VAL A 5 -22.73 19.54 -8.98
N ILE A 6 -23.72 19.68 -8.09
CA ILE A 6 -23.58 19.33 -6.67
C ILE A 6 -23.36 17.83 -6.49
N VAL A 7 -24.07 16.98 -7.25
CA VAL A 7 -23.87 15.52 -7.21
C VAL A 7 -22.49 15.13 -7.74
N LEU A 8 -22.01 15.75 -8.82
CA LEU A 8 -20.66 15.52 -9.36
C LEU A 8 -19.55 15.96 -8.41
N VAL A 9 -19.70 17.12 -7.76
CA VAL A 9 -18.75 17.62 -6.74
C VAL A 9 -18.75 16.73 -5.49
N SER A 10 -19.90 16.21 -5.08
CA SER A 10 -20.00 15.28 -3.93
C SER A 10 -19.36 13.92 -4.24
N LEU A 11 -19.46 13.44 -5.48
CA LEU A 11 -18.79 12.21 -5.94
C LEU A 11 -17.26 12.37 -6.04
N LEU A 12 -16.77 13.55 -6.44
CA LEU A 12 -15.34 13.86 -6.48
C LEU A 12 -14.73 13.92 -5.06
N LEU A 13 -15.49 14.40 -4.07
CA LEU A 13 -15.06 14.43 -2.67
C LEU A 13 -14.99 13.05 -2.00
N LEU A 14 -15.68 12.04 -2.54
CA LEU A 14 -15.64 10.65 -2.06
C LEU A 14 -14.51 9.82 -2.70
N ALA A 15 -13.85 10.31 -3.76
CA ALA A 15 -12.78 9.60 -4.44
C ALA A 15 -11.39 9.77 -3.78
N GLY A 16 -11.31 10.51 -2.68
CA GLY A 16 -10.08 10.71 -1.90
C GLY A 16 -9.83 9.61 -0.86
N CYS A 17 -10.01 8.34 -1.20
CA CYS A 17 -9.63 7.25 -0.32
C CYS A 17 -8.13 6.96 -0.49
N ALA A 18 -7.33 7.47 0.46
CA ALA A 18 -5.98 7.02 0.84
C ALA A 18 -5.24 6.13 -0.17
N SER A 19 -5.00 6.65 -1.38
CA SER A 19 -4.31 5.92 -2.42
C SER A 19 -2.98 6.59 -2.68
N ASN A 20 -1.89 5.85 -2.48
CA ASN A 20 -0.55 6.33 -2.81
C ASN A 20 -0.27 6.02 -4.28
N PRO A 21 -0.28 7.01 -5.19
CA PRO A 21 -0.14 6.76 -6.63
C PRO A 21 1.19 6.09 -6.98
N TYR A 22 2.26 6.33 -6.21
CA TYR A 22 3.56 5.70 -6.41
C TYR A 22 3.53 4.23 -6.02
N LEU A 23 2.91 3.92 -4.87
CA LEU A 23 2.80 2.55 -4.38
C LEU A 23 1.89 1.72 -5.29
N GLU A 24 0.75 2.29 -5.70
CA GLU A 24 -0.19 1.68 -6.65
C GLU A 24 0.49 1.37 -7.99
N GLN A 25 1.33 2.27 -8.50
CA GLN A 25 2.02 2.04 -9.77
C GLN A 25 2.99 0.85 -9.72
N SER A 26 3.55 0.52 -8.55
CA SER A 26 4.42 -0.64 -8.37
C SER A 26 3.65 -1.91 -8.00
N LEU A 27 2.69 -1.82 -7.07
CA LEU A 27 1.97 -2.97 -6.52
C LEU A 27 0.86 -3.48 -7.43
N LYS A 28 0.14 -2.59 -8.11
CA LYS A 28 -0.99 -2.99 -8.97
C LYS A 28 -0.55 -3.84 -10.17
N PRO A 29 0.53 -3.52 -10.91
CA PRO A 29 1.05 -4.41 -11.95
C PRO A 29 1.61 -5.71 -11.37
N ALA A 30 2.25 -5.66 -10.20
CA ALA A 30 2.81 -6.85 -9.55
C ALA A 30 1.71 -7.84 -9.12
N ALA A 31 0.58 -7.32 -8.61
CA ALA A 31 -0.60 -8.12 -8.31
C ALA A 31 -1.21 -8.73 -9.58
N GLN A 32 -1.36 -7.94 -10.65
CA GLN A 32 -1.89 -8.43 -11.93
C GLN A 32 -1.02 -9.50 -12.59
N ARG A 33 0.30 -9.44 -12.39
CA ARG A 33 1.25 -10.42 -12.91
C ARG A 33 1.48 -11.60 -11.99
N HIS A 34 0.87 -11.59 -10.79
CA HIS A 34 1.10 -12.58 -9.76
C HIS A 34 2.61 -12.79 -9.49
N GLU A 35 3.34 -11.68 -9.33
CA GLU A 35 4.79 -11.71 -9.13
C GLU A 35 5.16 -12.53 -7.89
N SER A 36 6.30 -13.22 -7.96
CA SER A 36 6.75 -14.11 -6.89
C SER A 36 7.39 -13.33 -5.73
N LYS A 37 7.48 -13.98 -4.58
CA LYS A 37 8.27 -13.48 -3.43
C LYS A 37 9.69 -13.10 -3.80
N ASP A 38 10.36 -13.91 -4.63
CA ASP A 38 11.75 -13.65 -5.05
C ASP A 38 11.86 -12.35 -5.85
N TRP A 39 10.84 -12.03 -6.65
CA TRP A 39 10.78 -10.76 -7.37
C TRP A 39 10.69 -9.59 -6.38
N PHE A 40 9.83 -9.69 -5.36
CA PHE A 40 9.72 -8.67 -4.31
C PHE A 40 11.01 -8.54 -3.48
N GLU A 41 11.68 -9.63 -3.13
CA GLU A 41 12.95 -9.55 -2.43
C GLU A 41 14.04 -8.89 -3.28
N LYS A 42 14.02 -9.09 -4.61
CA LYS A 42 14.97 -8.47 -5.53
C LYS A 42 14.71 -6.97 -5.75
N GLU A 43 13.46 -6.59 -5.98
CA GLU A 43 13.10 -5.21 -6.31
C GLU A 43 12.97 -4.33 -5.06
N TRP A 44 12.42 -4.86 -3.97
CA TRP A 44 12.11 -4.11 -2.75
C TRP A 44 13.03 -4.44 -1.57
N GLY A 45 13.81 -5.52 -1.68
CA GLY A 45 14.64 -6.04 -0.61
C GLY A 45 13.87 -6.94 0.36
N LYS A 46 14.55 -7.35 1.43
CA LYS A 46 13.96 -8.20 2.47
C LYS A 46 12.80 -7.50 3.17
N PRO A 47 11.71 -8.23 3.46
CA PRO A 47 10.60 -7.70 4.24
C PRO A 47 11.04 -7.40 5.67
N SER A 48 10.40 -6.41 6.28
CA SER A 48 10.61 -6.08 7.69
C SER A 48 10.03 -7.18 8.60
N GLY A 49 8.99 -7.87 8.16
CA GLY A 49 8.44 -9.04 8.82
C GLY A 49 7.82 -10.01 7.83
N ALA A 50 7.87 -11.30 8.12
CA ALA A 50 7.23 -12.34 7.33
C ALA A 50 6.50 -13.30 8.28
N SER A 51 5.26 -13.66 7.95
CA SER A 51 4.45 -14.60 8.73
C SER A 51 3.71 -15.58 7.83
N LYS A 52 3.53 -16.82 8.28
CA LYS A 52 2.74 -17.83 7.56
C LYS A 52 1.27 -17.67 7.91
N ARG A 53 0.40 -17.82 6.91
CA ARG A 53 -1.05 -17.77 7.11
C ARG A 53 -1.60 -19.11 7.55
N PHE A 54 -2.63 -19.06 8.39
CA PHE A 54 -3.28 -20.26 8.95
C PHE A 54 -3.85 -21.20 7.88
N TRP A 55 -4.26 -20.67 6.72
CA TRP A 55 -4.84 -21.44 5.61
C TRP A 55 -3.86 -21.72 4.46
N GLY A 56 -2.56 -21.51 4.70
CA GLY A 56 -1.50 -21.57 3.68
C GLY A 56 -1.24 -20.22 3.03
N GLY A 57 -0.03 -20.07 2.48
CA GLY A 57 0.50 -18.79 1.99
C GLY A 57 1.28 -18.01 3.05
N GLU A 58 1.73 -16.81 2.68
CA GLU A 58 2.54 -15.96 3.55
C GLU A 58 2.10 -14.49 3.48
N THR A 59 2.28 -13.79 4.58
CA THR A 59 2.13 -12.34 4.67
C THR A 59 3.50 -11.74 4.87
N TRP A 60 3.89 -10.80 4.02
CA TRP A 60 5.09 -10.01 4.21
C TRP A 60 4.72 -8.57 4.54
N THR A 61 5.43 -7.97 5.48
CA THR A 61 5.21 -6.60 5.91
C THR A 61 6.49 -5.80 5.66
N TYR A 62 6.33 -4.64 5.05
CA TYR A 62 7.38 -3.66 4.80
C TYR A 62 7.04 -2.38 5.54
N TYR A 63 7.94 -1.93 6.41
CA TYR A 63 7.89 -0.58 6.96
C TYR A 63 8.79 0.32 6.10
N ARG A 64 8.23 1.43 5.61
CA ARG A 64 8.94 2.44 4.83
C ARG A 64 8.62 3.82 5.40
N ILE A 65 9.57 4.74 5.41
CA ILE A 65 9.31 6.12 5.84
C ILE A 65 8.80 6.89 4.62
N ALA A 66 7.51 7.24 4.59
CA ALA A 66 6.89 7.97 3.47
C ALA A 66 6.95 9.50 3.64
N GLY A 67 7.98 9.97 4.34
CA GLY A 67 8.14 11.37 4.73
C GLY A 67 7.67 11.63 6.17
N GLY A 68 7.50 12.89 6.52
CA GLY A 68 7.05 13.29 7.85
C GLY A 68 6.44 14.68 7.83
N THR A 69 5.42 14.89 8.67
CA THR A 69 4.88 16.23 8.87
C THR A 69 5.83 17.03 9.76
N GLN A 70 6.19 18.24 9.33
CA GLN A 70 6.88 19.17 10.21
C GLN A 70 5.93 19.62 11.32
N ARG A 71 6.36 19.44 12.58
CA ARG A 71 5.64 19.95 13.73
C ARG A 71 5.87 21.45 13.83
N ILE A 72 4.80 22.19 14.12
CA ILE A 72 4.79 23.66 14.25
C ILE A 72 5.77 24.16 15.33
N LEU A 73 6.13 23.31 16.30
CA LEU A 73 7.06 23.61 17.41
C LEU A 73 8.42 22.87 17.32
N GLY A 74 8.87 22.55 16.10
CA GLY A 74 10.15 21.90 15.86
C GLY A 74 10.11 20.37 16.00
N GLY A 75 10.61 19.67 14.98
CA GLY A 75 10.65 18.21 14.88
C GLY A 75 9.84 17.66 13.69
N MET A 76 10.28 16.53 13.13
CA MET A 76 9.50 15.77 12.14
C MET A 76 8.77 14.63 12.85
N ASN A 77 7.48 14.45 12.57
CA ASN A 77 6.78 13.21 12.90
C ASN A 77 6.91 12.28 11.69
N PRO A 78 7.73 11.21 11.75
CA PRO A 78 7.86 10.30 10.63
C PRO A 78 6.51 9.60 10.42
N HIS A 79 5.99 9.68 9.20
CA HIS A 79 4.88 8.84 8.80
C HIS A 79 5.49 7.50 8.35
N GLU A 80 5.30 6.49 9.19
CA GLU A 80 5.64 5.12 8.83
C GLU A 80 4.51 4.54 7.97
N CYS A 81 4.90 4.11 6.78
CA CYS A 81 4.11 3.35 5.86
C CYS A 81 4.25 1.87 6.17
N GLU A 82 3.18 1.26 6.65
CA GLU A 82 3.07 -0.19 6.68
C GLU A 82 2.47 -0.67 5.36
N ILE A 83 3.21 -1.53 4.65
CA ILE A 83 2.79 -2.15 3.40
C ILE A 83 2.77 -3.65 3.63
N THR A 84 1.60 -4.25 3.50
CA THR A 84 1.37 -5.67 3.73
C THR A 84 1.09 -6.34 2.39
N LEU A 85 1.91 -7.33 2.04
CA LEU A 85 1.77 -8.16 0.85
C LEU A 85 1.18 -9.51 1.22
N TYR A 86 0.22 -9.96 0.42
CA TYR A 86 -0.53 -11.17 0.64
C TYR A 86 -0.13 -12.17 -0.43
N PHE A 87 0.63 -13.19 -0.05
CA PHE A 87 1.07 -14.25 -0.96
C PHE A 87 0.22 -15.51 -0.79
N ASP A 88 -0.09 -16.12 -1.92
CA ASP A 88 -0.76 -17.41 -1.99
C ASP A 88 0.16 -18.59 -1.61
N LYS A 89 -0.36 -19.82 -1.74
CA LYS A 89 0.38 -21.06 -1.44
C LYS A 89 1.52 -21.33 -2.42
N GLU A 90 1.46 -20.75 -3.62
CA GLU A 90 2.49 -20.86 -4.67
C GLU A 90 3.58 -19.80 -4.49
N GLY A 91 3.40 -18.87 -3.55
CA GLY A 91 4.34 -17.78 -3.29
C GLY A 91 4.21 -16.62 -4.26
N LYS A 92 3.04 -16.47 -4.89
CA LYS A 92 2.71 -15.36 -5.78
C LYS A 92 1.84 -14.34 -5.07
N LEU A 93 1.96 -13.08 -5.48
CA LEU A 93 1.14 -12.01 -4.91
C LEU A 93 -0.33 -12.22 -5.31
N ASP A 94 -1.16 -12.32 -4.28
CA ASP A 94 -2.61 -12.46 -4.39
C ASP A 94 -3.29 -11.11 -4.10
N ASP A 95 -2.86 -10.43 -3.03
CA ASP A 95 -3.43 -9.14 -2.61
C ASP A 95 -2.38 -8.24 -1.92
N TYR A 96 -2.71 -6.99 -1.67
CA TYR A 96 -1.88 -6.05 -0.90
C TYR A 96 -2.73 -5.02 -0.15
N SER A 97 -2.23 -4.55 0.98
CA SER A 97 -2.82 -3.46 1.76
C SER A 97 -1.74 -2.52 2.26
N TYR A 98 -2.07 -1.26 2.50
CA TYR A 98 -1.13 -0.32 3.12
C TYR A 98 -1.85 0.67 4.04
N SER A 99 -1.12 1.19 5.02
CA SER A 99 -1.63 2.15 5.99
C SER A 99 -1.94 3.51 5.34
N SER A 100 -3.03 4.16 5.77
CA SER A 100 -3.33 5.55 5.40
C SER A 100 -2.22 6.47 5.91
N GLY A 101 -1.45 7.08 5.01
CA GLY A 101 -0.20 7.77 5.35
C GLY A 101 0.96 7.34 4.46
N CYS A 102 0.77 6.25 3.72
CA CYS A 102 1.21 6.15 2.35
C CYS A 102 0.26 6.97 1.48
#